data_AF-A0A1B1U8P4-F1
#
_entry.id   AF-A0A1B1U8P4-F1
#
_cell.length_a   1.000
_cell.length_b   1.000
_cell.length_c   1.000
_cell.angle_alpha   90.00
_cell.angle_beta   90.00
_cell.angle_gamma   90.00
#
_symmetry.space_group_name_H-M   'P 1'
#
loop_
_entity.id
_entity.type
_entity.pdbx_description
1 polymer ?
#
loop_
_entity_poly.entity_id
_entity_poly.type
_entity_poly.pdbx_seq_one_letter_code
_entity_poly.pdbx_strand_id
1 'polypeptide(L)'
;MRGKRIAKIVIALAVVGIGYAAFKDDIAKLWQDLHVKIVEHPTPKKTVWLDQGVAKEKLSWFYHADQGTRTFGFPYEWFRALEQPTISWLPFTNVGLFSDPAYLDRYGFIADTIIPGKEALPIGFAKGGPMLDPTGAPWKNPRNKQDMTGIGLTCAACHTGSFTYKDTAVVIDGGSALTNLFAMKQGMGISLLLTRYWPGRFDRFAERILGPDSSVDDRETLKNQLDQVLAQYKQVKNLEERVASQSIVEGYGRLDALNRIGNQVFSIGLKKPENYAGSSAPVHFPRIWNTPWFDWVQYNGSIMQPMVRNAGEALGVSAELNLTEPSKGLYKSSVDLKSLHAMEQMIKGKNPPNAKDKFSGLQSPKWPADILPPIDQKLAGRGAELYKTHCQECHRPPVTSEAFYDFNNKDWWTKNEADEAILKVENVPISHIGTDPAQAADMLARTVAVPDHLGIKSSSFAFALGELVEKTVNTIFDQQKPPVSVPERKRMDGYMPNELRGELAYKVRPLNGVWATPPYLHNGSVPTIDDLLGDPEKRPAKFYLGSREYDPVKLGYKTDPITNGFEFDTSIRGNSNRGHEFRKDYNKNKEIKGVIGPELSADDRKALIEYLKTL
;
A
#
# COMPACT_ATOMS: atom_id res chain seq x y z
N MET A 1 -57.81 -24.74 -16.38
CA MET A 1 -56.90 -23.72 -15.79
C MET A 1 -55.40 -24.02 -15.94
N ARG A 2 -54.93 -25.27 -16.06
CA ARG A 2 -53.50 -25.62 -16.25
C ARG A 2 -52.87 -25.11 -17.55
N GLY A 3 -53.57 -25.22 -18.70
CA GLY A 3 -53.02 -24.83 -20.02
C GLY A 3 -52.70 -23.34 -20.21
N LYS A 4 -53.53 -22.43 -19.67
CA LYS A 4 -53.28 -20.98 -19.74
C LYS A 4 -52.06 -20.54 -18.90
N ARG A 5 -51.73 -21.28 -17.83
CA ARG A 5 -50.57 -21.01 -16.97
C ARG A 5 -49.28 -21.47 -17.64
N ILE A 6 -49.31 -22.63 -18.30
CA ILE A 6 -48.18 -23.16 -19.09
C ILE A 6 -47.88 -22.26 -20.28
N ALA A 7 -48.90 -21.82 -21.03
CA ALA A 7 -48.71 -20.92 -22.17
C ALA A 7 -48.07 -19.58 -21.77
N LYS A 8 -48.47 -19.00 -20.63
CA LYS A 8 -47.86 -17.77 -20.10
C LYS A 8 -46.39 -17.96 -19.69
N ILE A 9 -46.05 -19.12 -19.12
CA ILE A 9 -44.66 -19.46 -18.76
C ILE A 9 -43.81 -19.63 -20.03
N VAL A 10 -44.32 -20.34 -21.05
CA VAL A 10 -43.62 -20.54 -22.32
C VAL A 10 -43.40 -19.20 -23.05
N ILE A 11 -44.40 -18.32 -23.07
CA ILE A 11 -44.28 -16.98 -23.66
C ILE A 11 -43.27 -16.13 -22.88
N ALA A 12 -43.31 -16.15 -21.55
CA ALA A 12 -42.34 -15.42 -20.73
C ALA A 12 -40.90 -15.93 -20.95
N LEU A 13 -40.69 -17.24 -21.02
CA LEU A 13 -39.39 -17.84 -21.31
C LEU A 13 -38.91 -17.53 -22.74
N ALA A 14 -39.83 -17.48 -23.71
CA ALA A 14 -39.50 -17.09 -25.08
C ALA A 14 -39.13 -15.61 -25.17
N VAL A 15 -39.84 -14.71 -24.47
CA VAL A 15 -39.51 -13.27 -24.40
C VAL A 15 -38.17 -13.06 -23.71
N VAL A 16 -37.88 -13.79 -22.63
CA VAL A 16 -36.57 -13.77 -21.96
C VAL A 16 -35.47 -14.32 -22.87
N GLY A 17 -35.74 -15.41 -23.60
CA GLY A 17 -34.79 -16.01 -24.55
C GLY A 17 -34.47 -15.11 -25.75
N ILE A 18 -35.48 -14.45 -26.32
CA ILE A 18 -35.32 -13.48 -27.42
C ILE A 18 -34.61 -12.21 -26.92
N GLY A 19 -34.97 -11.72 -25.73
CA GLY A 19 -34.28 -10.60 -25.09
C GLY A 19 -32.81 -10.91 -24.81
N TYR A 20 -32.51 -12.10 -24.27
CA TYR A 20 -31.14 -12.54 -24.07
C TYR A 20 -30.37 -12.65 -25.40
N ALA A 21 -30.96 -13.24 -26.44
CA ALA A 21 -30.31 -13.36 -27.74
C ALA A 21 -30.04 -12.00 -28.43
N ALA A 22 -30.94 -11.02 -28.26
CA ALA A 22 -30.82 -9.69 -28.84
C ALA A 22 -29.79 -8.81 -28.11
N PHE A 23 -29.62 -9.00 -26.80
CA PHE A 23 -28.72 -8.19 -25.97
C PHE A 23 -27.53 -8.99 -25.41
N LYS A 24 -27.26 -10.21 -25.90
CA LYS A 24 -26.22 -11.10 -25.34
C LYS A 24 -24.84 -10.44 -25.28
N ASP A 25 -24.50 -9.63 -26.28
CA ASP A 25 -23.18 -9.00 -26.39
C ASP A 25 -23.10 -7.76 -25.48
N ASP A 26 -24.19 -7.00 -25.36
CA ASP A 26 -24.31 -5.90 -24.39
C ASP A 26 -24.34 -6.42 -22.95
N ILE A 27 -25.01 -7.55 -22.70
CA ILE A 27 -25.03 -8.26 -21.42
C ILE A 27 -23.64 -8.80 -21.11
N ALA A 28 -22.95 -9.42 -22.08
CA ALA A 28 -21.58 -9.92 -21.89
C ALA A 28 -20.61 -8.77 -21.60
N LYS A 29 -20.73 -7.64 -22.31
CA LYS A 29 -19.95 -6.43 -22.07
C LYS A 29 -20.23 -5.83 -20.70
N LEU A 30 -21.51 -5.67 -20.33
CA LEU A 30 -21.91 -5.22 -19.00
C LEU A 30 -21.40 -6.16 -17.90
N TRP A 31 -21.41 -7.48 -18.15
CA TRP A 31 -20.90 -8.47 -17.21
C TRP A 31 -19.38 -8.38 -17.07
N GLN A 32 -18.64 -8.15 -18.16
CA GLN A 32 -17.21 -7.88 -18.11
C GLN A 32 -16.87 -6.57 -17.40
N ASP A 33 -17.62 -5.50 -17.68
CA ASP A 33 -17.43 -4.18 -17.07
C ASP A 33 -17.73 -4.18 -15.56
N LEU A 34 -18.57 -5.11 -15.08
CA LEU A 34 -18.92 -5.28 -13.67
C LEU A 34 -18.15 -6.42 -12.98
N HIS A 35 -17.36 -7.20 -13.72
CA HIS A 35 -16.55 -8.27 -13.14
C HIS A 35 -15.16 -7.76 -12.74
N VAL A 36 -14.85 -7.79 -11.45
CA VAL A 36 -13.52 -7.43 -10.96
C VAL A 36 -12.60 -8.63 -11.04
N LYS A 37 -11.54 -8.50 -11.85
CA LYS A 37 -10.48 -9.50 -11.95
C LYS A 37 -9.62 -9.49 -10.68
N ILE A 38 -9.88 -10.44 -9.80
CA ILE A 38 -9.08 -10.73 -8.61
C ILE A 38 -8.79 -12.21 -8.53
N VAL A 39 -7.58 -12.53 -8.06
CA VAL A 39 -7.08 -13.91 -8.00
C VAL A 39 -8.03 -14.85 -7.29
N GLU A 40 -7.99 -16.10 -7.74
CA GLU A 40 -8.59 -17.24 -7.05
C GLU A 40 -7.47 -18.14 -6.56
N HIS A 41 -7.32 -18.26 -5.25
CA HIS A 41 -6.36 -19.16 -4.64
C HIS A 41 -6.98 -19.84 -3.42
N PRO A 42 -6.49 -21.03 -3.05
CA PRO A 42 -6.97 -21.70 -1.85
C PRO A 42 -6.69 -20.83 -0.62
N THR A 43 -7.65 -20.83 0.32
CA THR A 43 -7.43 -20.23 1.64
C THR A 43 -6.37 -21.07 2.38
N PRO A 44 -5.37 -20.44 3.01
CA PRO A 44 -4.40 -21.14 3.84
C PRO A 44 -5.09 -21.95 4.95
N LYS A 45 -4.56 -23.14 5.26
CA LYS A 45 -5.08 -23.99 6.36
C LYS A 45 -4.68 -23.45 7.74
N LYS A 46 -3.58 -22.70 7.80
CA LYS A 46 -3.03 -22.13 9.03
C LYS A 46 -2.37 -20.80 8.72
N THR A 47 -2.46 -19.86 9.67
CA THR A 47 -1.71 -18.59 9.63
C THR A 47 -0.78 -18.51 10.84
N VAL A 48 0.45 -18.05 10.61
CA VAL A 48 1.50 -17.86 11.63
C VAL A 48 2.02 -16.44 11.55
N TRP A 49 2.14 -15.79 12.71
CA TRP A 49 2.86 -14.53 12.87
C TRP A 49 4.27 -14.82 13.34
N LEU A 50 5.26 -14.26 12.66
CA LEU A 50 6.66 -14.37 13.11
C LEU A 50 6.90 -13.46 14.32
N ASP A 51 7.78 -13.89 15.21
CA ASP A 51 8.27 -13.02 16.29
C ASP A 51 9.27 -12.01 15.72
N GLN A 52 8.85 -10.75 15.67
CA GLN A 52 9.64 -9.61 15.22
C GLN A 52 9.94 -8.63 16.36
N GLY A 53 9.94 -9.10 17.62
CA GLY A 53 10.34 -8.31 18.78
C GLY A 53 9.27 -7.34 19.28
N VAL A 54 8.03 -7.45 18.80
CA VAL A 54 6.90 -6.61 19.24
C VAL A 54 5.78 -7.48 19.79
N ALA A 55 5.25 -7.11 20.96
CA ALA A 55 4.13 -7.80 21.59
C ALA A 55 2.89 -7.80 20.69
N LYS A 56 2.14 -8.92 20.71
CA LYS A 56 0.98 -9.15 19.83
C LYS A 56 -0.11 -8.09 20.01
N GLU A 57 -0.33 -7.62 21.24
CA GLU A 57 -1.31 -6.59 21.55
C GLU A 57 -0.94 -5.26 20.88
N LYS A 58 0.36 -4.94 20.83
CA LYS A 58 0.88 -3.75 20.18
C LYS A 58 0.83 -3.86 18.66
N LEU A 59 1.07 -5.05 18.10
CA LEU A 59 0.85 -5.33 16.67
C LEU A 59 -0.63 -5.19 16.30
N SER A 60 -1.53 -5.79 17.08
CA SER A 60 -2.97 -5.70 16.86
C SER A 60 -3.49 -4.26 16.97
N TRP A 61 -2.89 -3.44 17.83
CA TRP A 61 -3.13 -1.98 17.83
C TRP A 61 -2.62 -1.34 16.52
N PHE A 62 -1.38 -1.59 16.11
CA PHE A 62 -0.79 -1.02 14.90
C PHE A 62 -1.62 -1.32 13.64
N TYR A 63 -2.18 -2.52 13.53
CA TYR A 63 -3.02 -2.94 12.41
C TYR A 63 -4.26 -2.07 12.20
N HIS A 64 -4.78 -1.45 13.28
CA HIS A 64 -6.09 -0.80 13.29
C HIS A 64 -6.10 0.60 13.91
N ALA A 65 -4.94 1.15 14.25
CA ALA A 65 -4.86 2.49 14.82
C ALA A 65 -5.22 3.54 13.76
N ASP A 66 -6.22 4.37 14.09
CA ASP A 66 -6.74 5.42 13.20
C ASP A 66 -5.64 6.45 12.92
N GLN A 67 -5.51 6.79 11.64
CA GLN A 67 -4.59 7.83 11.17
C GLN A 67 -5.35 9.08 10.69
N GLY A 68 -6.66 9.10 10.88
CA GLY A 68 -7.57 10.12 10.39
C GLY A 68 -8.17 9.83 9.02
N THR A 69 -7.97 8.63 8.48
CA THR A 69 -8.19 8.34 7.05
C THR A 69 -9.64 7.93 6.76
N ARG A 70 -10.16 8.33 5.59
CA ARG A 70 -11.53 8.04 5.11
C ARG A 70 -11.49 7.48 3.68
N THR A 71 -10.62 6.50 3.47
CA THR A 71 -10.17 6.03 2.14
C THR A 71 -11.29 5.67 1.16
N PHE A 72 -12.41 5.13 1.65
CA PHE A 72 -13.47 4.61 0.79
C PHE A 72 -14.58 5.62 0.48
N GLY A 73 -14.62 6.77 1.15
CA GLY A 73 -15.66 7.80 0.95
C GLY A 73 -17.07 7.38 1.40
N PHE A 74 -17.20 6.31 2.18
CA PHE A 74 -18.47 5.90 2.79
C PHE A 74 -18.24 5.28 4.18
N PRO A 75 -19.26 5.26 5.06
CA PRO A 75 -19.09 4.83 6.45
C PRO A 75 -18.79 3.34 6.65
N TYR A 76 -18.19 2.99 7.80
CA TYR A 76 -17.90 1.62 8.22
C TYR A 76 -19.13 0.70 8.17
N GLU A 77 -20.28 1.23 8.58
CA GLU A 77 -21.55 0.51 8.59
C GLU A 77 -21.92 0.04 7.18
N TRP A 78 -21.61 0.84 6.16
CA TRP A 78 -21.82 0.47 4.76
C TRP A 78 -20.82 -0.58 4.32
N PHE A 79 -19.54 -0.45 4.67
CA PHE A 79 -18.53 -1.49 4.40
C PHE A 79 -18.96 -2.87 4.92
N ARG A 80 -19.58 -2.93 6.10
CA ARG A 80 -20.10 -4.17 6.68
C ARG A 80 -21.38 -4.67 6.02
N ALA A 81 -22.18 -3.78 5.43
CA ALA A 81 -23.46 -4.11 4.82
C ALA A 81 -23.38 -4.41 3.31
N LEU A 82 -22.33 -3.93 2.62
CA LEU A 82 -22.14 -4.09 1.19
C LEU A 82 -21.97 -5.56 0.81
N GLU A 83 -22.62 -5.92 -0.28
CA GLU A 83 -22.51 -7.23 -0.92
C GLU A 83 -21.39 -7.23 -1.96
N GLN A 84 -20.78 -8.40 -2.19
CA GLN A 84 -19.74 -8.57 -3.20
C GLN A 84 -20.21 -8.12 -4.60
N PRO A 85 -19.30 -7.65 -5.47
CA PRO A 85 -19.59 -7.12 -6.81
C PRO A 85 -19.87 -8.24 -7.83
N THR A 86 -20.71 -9.21 -7.47
CA THR A 86 -21.06 -10.36 -8.32
C THR A 86 -22.49 -10.25 -8.79
N ILE A 87 -22.73 -10.33 -10.10
CA ILE A 87 -24.10 -10.44 -10.61
C ILE A 87 -24.50 -11.92 -10.57
N SER A 88 -25.54 -12.23 -9.80
CA SER A 88 -26.09 -13.58 -9.83
C SER A 88 -27.10 -13.74 -10.95
N TRP A 89 -27.14 -14.95 -11.52
CA TRP A 89 -28.09 -15.36 -12.54
C TRP A 89 -29.56 -15.30 -12.07
N LEU A 90 -29.80 -15.36 -10.75
CA LEU A 90 -31.09 -15.08 -10.14
C LEU A 90 -31.06 -13.72 -9.42
N PRO A 91 -31.97 -12.80 -9.73
CA PRO A 91 -31.96 -11.43 -9.20
C PRO A 91 -32.15 -11.32 -7.67
N PHE A 92 -32.42 -12.42 -6.96
CA PHE A 92 -32.69 -12.45 -5.51
C PHE A 92 -31.80 -13.39 -4.71
N THR A 93 -30.76 -13.99 -5.30
CA THR A 93 -29.80 -14.78 -4.51
C THR A 93 -28.92 -13.87 -3.69
N ASN A 94 -28.72 -14.24 -2.43
CA ASN A 94 -27.74 -13.60 -1.58
C ASN A 94 -26.33 -13.94 -2.07
N VAL A 95 -25.50 -12.92 -2.23
CA VAL A 95 -24.07 -13.08 -2.44
C VAL A 95 -23.36 -12.76 -1.11
N GLY A 96 -22.11 -13.20 -0.95
CA GLY A 96 -21.34 -12.91 0.25
C GLY A 96 -21.16 -11.41 0.50
N LEU A 97 -20.82 -11.03 1.73
CA LEU A 97 -20.50 -9.65 2.07
C LEU A 97 -19.14 -9.26 1.49
N PHE A 98 -18.99 -7.98 1.13
CA PHE A 98 -17.71 -7.44 0.70
C PHE A 98 -16.68 -7.51 1.84
N SER A 99 -17.13 -7.36 3.08
CA SER A 99 -16.28 -7.43 4.27
C SER A 99 -15.89 -8.84 4.72
N ASP A 100 -16.23 -9.87 3.94
CA ASP A 100 -15.80 -11.25 4.17
C ASP A 100 -14.27 -11.37 4.07
N PRO A 101 -13.58 -11.85 5.11
CA PRO A 101 -12.12 -12.01 5.08
C PRO A 101 -11.61 -12.86 3.92
N ALA A 102 -12.32 -13.94 3.53
CA ALA A 102 -11.91 -14.79 2.42
C ALA A 102 -12.04 -14.07 1.07
N TYR A 103 -12.99 -13.15 0.96
CA TYR A 103 -13.13 -12.31 -0.23
C TYR A 103 -12.04 -11.22 -0.28
N LEU A 104 -11.76 -10.57 0.85
CA LEU A 104 -10.74 -9.54 0.96
C LEU A 104 -9.31 -10.07 0.80
N ASP A 105 -9.10 -11.34 1.16
CA ASP A 105 -7.84 -12.07 0.94
C ASP A 105 -7.42 -12.08 -0.53
N ARG A 106 -8.39 -12.15 -1.46
CA ARG A 106 -8.16 -12.10 -2.92
C ARG A 106 -7.65 -10.74 -3.42
N TYR A 107 -7.87 -9.67 -2.64
CA TYR A 107 -7.26 -8.36 -2.87
C TYR A 107 -5.91 -8.22 -2.18
N GLY A 108 -5.41 -9.26 -1.50
CA GLY A 108 -4.14 -9.24 -0.81
C GLY A 108 -4.20 -8.76 0.65
N PHE A 109 -5.39 -8.55 1.22
CA PHE A 109 -5.53 -8.26 2.66
C PHE A 109 -5.37 -9.52 3.52
N ILE A 110 -5.13 -9.32 4.82
CA ILE A 110 -4.91 -10.39 5.79
C ILE A 110 -5.93 -10.21 6.90
N ALA A 111 -6.61 -11.29 7.31
CA ALA A 111 -7.50 -11.25 8.48
C ALA A 111 -6.69 -11.09 9.77
N ASP A 112 -7.03 -10.11 10.62
CA ASP A 112 -6.42 -10.00 11.96
C ASP A 112 -6.93 -11.12 12.87
N THR A 113 -6.15 -12.19 13.00
CA THR A 113 -6.43 -13.27 13.95
C THR A 113 -5.30 -13.43 14.97
N ILE A 114 -4.45 -12.41 15.13
CA ILE A 114 -3.31 -12.45 16.06
C ILE A 114 -3.77 -12.55 17.52
N ILE A 115 -4.95 -11.98 17.82
CA ILE A 115 -5.67 -12.10 19.09
C ILE A 115 -6.90 -13.00 18.85
N PRO A 116 -6.94 -14.21 19.44
CA PRO A 116 -8.08 -15.12 19.29
C PRO A 116 -9.41 -14.49 19.76
N GLY A 117 -10.49 -14.71 19.00
CA GLY A 117 -11.84 -14.27 19.37
C GLY A 117 -12.15 -12.79 19.15
N LYS A 118 -11.19 -11.99 18.66
CA LYS A 118 -11.42 -10.60 18.26
C LYS A 118 -12.24 -10.57 16.95
N GLU A 119 -13.35 -9.81 16.92
CA GLU A 119 -14.05 -9.55 15.67
C GLU A 119 -13.14 -8.71 14.76
N ALA A 120 -12.73 -9.30 13.63
CA ALA A 120 -11.63 -8.77 12.85
C ALA A 120 -12.12 -7.91 11.69
N LEU A 121 -11.65 -6.67 11.68
CA LEU A 121 -11.34 -5.99 10.43
C LEU A 121 -10.08 -6.63 9.82
N PRO A 122 -9.89 -6.58 8.49
CA PRO A 122 -8.60 -6.96 7.92
C PRO A 122 -7.49 -6.03 8.44
N ILE A 123 -6.27 -6.57 8.56
CA ILE A 123 -5.07 -5.78 8.87
C ILE A 123 -4.99 -4.61 7.91
N GLY A 124 -4.79 -3.41 8.45
CA GLY A 124 -4.73 -2.19 7.66
C GLY A 124 -6.02 -1.39 7.61
N PHE A 125 -7.10 -1.81 8.25
CA PHE A 125 -8.36 -1.06 8.31
C PHE A 125 -8.59 -0.50 9.70
N ALA A 126 -8.80 0.81 9.81
CA ALA A 126 -9.16 1.45 11.06
C ALA A 126 -10.60 1.97 11.03
N LYS A 127 -11.28 1.86 12.17
CA LYS A 127 -12.45 2.68 12.48
C LYS A 127 -11.94 3.98 13.09
N GLY A 128 -12.48 5.10 12.66
CA GLY A 128 -12.08 6.42 13.16
C GLY A 128 -13.23 7.22 13.72
N GLY A 129 -13.00 8.53 13.84
CA GLY A 129 -14.07 9.52 14.08
C GLY A 129 -15.19 9.49 13.02
N PRO A 130 -16.14 10.44 13.05
CA PRO A 130 -17.28 10.44 12.14
C PRO A 130 -16.84 10.43 10.67
N MET A 131 -17.63 9.78 9.81
CA MET A 131 -17.54 9.95 8.36
C MET A 131 -18.22 11.25 7.98
N LEU A 132 -17.58 12.10 7.19
CA LEU A 132 -18.16 13.37 6.74
C LEU A 132 -18.80 13.26 5.36
N ASP A 133 -19.85 14.04 5.16
CA ASP A 133 -20.54 14.25 3.90
C ASP A 133 -19.83 15.32 3.03
N PRO A 134 -20.25 15.54 1.77
CA PRO A 134 -19.63 16.55 0.91
C PRO A 134 -19.64 17.99 1.46
N THR A 135 -20.48 18.29 2.45
CA THR A 135 -20.58 19.61 3.10
C THR A 135 -19.64 19.74 4.31
N GLY A 136 -19.05 18.62 4.74
CA GLY A 136 -18.23 18.52 5.94
C GLY A 136 -19.02 18.23 7.22
N ALA A 137 -20.30 17.88 7.11
CA ALA A 137 -21.11 17.47 8.25
C ALA A 137 -21.01 15.93 8.44
N PRO A 138 -21.11 15.40 9.68
CA PRO A 138 -21.16 13.97 9.89
C PRO A 138 -22.34 13.31 9.17
N TRP A 139 -22.10 12.20 8.48
CA TRP A 139 -23.16 11.33 8.00
C TRP A 139 -23.95 10.81 9.18
N LYS A 140 -25.27 11.01 9.16
CA LYS A 140 -26.17 10.48 10.18
C LYS A 140 -26.85 9.22 9.69
N ASN A 141 -26.98 8.22 10.56
CA ASN A 141 -27.90 7.12 10.33
C ASN A 141 -29.35 7.65 10.28
N PRO A 142 -30.07 7.43 9.18
CA PRO A 142 -31.41 7.98 9.00
C PRO A 142 -32.40 7.61 10.11
N ARG A 143 -32.31 6.41 10.68
CA ARG A 143 -33.25 5.94 11.70
C ARG A 143 -32.92 6.48 13.09
N ASN A 144 -31.69 6.26 13.56
CA ASN A 144 -31.32 6.56 14.95
C ASN A 144 -30.61 7.92 15.13
N LYS A 145 -30.33 8.63 14.03
CA LYS A 145 -29.68 9.95 13.97
C LYS A 145 -28.27 10.02 14.59
N GLN A 146 -27.64 8.87 14.86
CA GLN A 146 -26.25 8.78 15.31
C GLN A 146 -25.27 9.06 14.16
N ASP A 147 -24.10 9.58 14.49
CA ASP A 147 -23.00 9.70 13.53
C ASP A 147 -22.58 8.31 13.05
N MET A 148 -22.40 8.16 11.74
CA MET A 148 -21.82 6.97 11.16
C MET A 148 -20.30 7.04 11.22
N THR A 149 -19.68 5.88 11.39
CA THR A 149 -18.26 5.77 11.71
C THR A 149 -17.41 5.86 10.45
N GLY A 150 -16.33 6.62 10.50
CA GLY A 150 -15.32 6.64 9.45
C GLY A 150 -14.56 5.33 9.33
N ILE A 151 -14.23 4.92 8.11
CA ILE A 151 -13.35 3.79 7.84
C ILE A 151 -12.27 4.21 6.84
N GLY A 152 -11.03 3.82 7.12
CA GLY A 152 -9.90 4.13 6.25
C GLY A 152 -8.78 3.11 6.36
N LEU A 153 -7.88 3.16 5.39
CA LEU A 153 -6.67 2.37 5.38
C LEU A 153 -5.61 3.00 6.28
N THR A 154 -4.82 2.16 6.93
CA THR A 154 -3.65 2.52 7.75
C THR A 154 -2.37 2.07 7.04
N CYS A 155 -1.21 2.49 7.55
CA CYS A 155 0.11 2.01 7.12
C CYS A 155 0.18 0.48 7.00
N ALA A 156 -0.49 -0.27 7.89
CA ALA A 156 -0.46 -1.73 7.89
C ALA A 156 -1.10 -2.35 6.63
N ALA A 157 -1.95 -1.63 5.90
CA ALA A 157 -2.53 -2.11 4.62
C ALA A 157 -1.47 -2.30 3.52
N CYS A 158 -0.39 -1.52 3.57
CA CYS A 158 0.72 -1.58 2.61
C CYS A 158 1.97 -2.21 3.23
N HIS A 159 2.16 -2.05 4.55
CA HIS A 159 3.36 -2.44 5.29
C HIS A 159 3.15 -3.63 6.22
N THR A 160 2.25 -4.55 5.87
CA THR A 160 2.17 -5.88 6.51
C THR A 160 1.97 -6.91 5.41
N GLY A 161 2.99 -7.74 5.23
CA GLY A 161 3.06 -8.75 4.17
C GLY A 161 2.59 -10.10 4.64
N SER A 162 2.30 -10.98 3.67
CA SER A 162 2.26 -12.42 3.93
C SER A 162 2.64 -13.21 2.70
N PHE A 163 3.22 -14.38 2.93
CA PHE A 163 3.40 -15.41 1.92
C PHE A 163 2.78 -16.73 2.39
N THR A 164 2.54 -17.64 1.47
CA THR A 164 2.07 -19.01 1.76
C THR A 164 3.16 -20.01 1.40
N TYR A 165 3.35 -21.03 2.23
CA TYR A 165 4.20 -22.17 1.92
C TYR A 165 3.55 -23.43 2.48
N LYS A 166 3.29 -24.42 1.62
CA LYS A 166 2.65 -25.70 2.00
C LYS A 166 1.40 -25.49 2.89
N ASP A 167 0.43 -24.73 2.37
CA ASP A 167 -0.84 -24.36 3.04
C ASP A 167 -0.71 -23.50 4.32
N THR A 168 0.49 -23.06 4.68
CA THR A 168 0.72 -22.18 5.84
C THR A 168 0.99 -20.76 5.37
N ALA A 169 0.11 -19.81 5.75
CA ALA A 169 0.39 -18.40 5.60
C ALA A 169 1.32 -17.91 6.72
N VAL A 170 2.34 -17.13 6.35
CA VAL A 170 3.30 -16.52 7.25
C VAL A 170 3.16 -15.01 7.11
N VAL A 171 2.77 -14.33 8.20
CA VAL A 171 2.59 -12.88 8.27
C VAL A 171 3.91 -12.22 8.66
N ILE A 172 4.26 -11.16 7.93
CA ILE A 172 5.49 -10.38 8.07
C ILE A 172 5.13 -8.93 8.43
N ASP A 173 5.30 -8.59 9.69
CA ASP A 173 5.04 -7.27 10.22
C ASP A 173 6.06 -6.26 9.71
N GLY A 174 5.59 -5.13 9.21
CA GLY A 174 6.45 -4.15 8.53
C GLY A 174 7.01 -4.63 7.19
N GLY A 175 6.58 -5.78 6.69
CA GLY A 175 6.94 -6.30 5.36
C GLY A 175 6.10 -5.69 4.25
N SER A 176 6.39 -6.10 3.01
CA SER A 176 5.66 -5.62 1.84
C SER A 176 4.35 -6.38 1.67
N ALA A 177 3.22 -5.66 1.70
CA ALA A 177 1.93 -6.25 1.38
C ALA A 177 1.83 -6.61 -0.10
N LEU A 178 1.01 -7.61 -0.43
CA LEU A 178 0.57 -7.87 -1.79
C LEU A 178 -0.84 -7.32 -2.03
N THR A 179 -1.22 -6.21 -1.38
CA THR A 179 -2.55 -5.64 -1.59
C THR A 179 -2.70 -5.03 -2.98
N ASN A 180 -3.89 -5.18 -3.58
CA ASN A 180 -4.28 -4.57 -4.86
C ASN A 180 -5.40 -3.55 -4.62
N LEU A 181 -4.99 -2.32 -4.28
CA LEU A 181 -5.89 -1.23 -3.92
C LEU A 181 -6.70 -0.72 -5.12
N PHE A 182 -6.16 -0.82 -6.33
CA PHE A 182 -6.88 -0.45 -7.55
C PHE A 182 -8.09 -1.37 -7.79
N ALA A 183 -7.88 -2.68 -7.78
CA ALA A 183 -8.97 -3.64 -7.93
C ALA A 183 -9.98 -3.52 -6.78
N MET A 184 -9.51 -3.25 -5.56
CA MET A 184 -10.39 -3.05 -4.41
C MET A 184 -11.33 -1.86 -4.61
N LYS A 185 -10.79 -0.71 -5.05
CA LYS A 185 -11.58 0.48 -5.39
C LYS A 185 -12.64 0.17 -6.45
N GLN A 186 -12.26 -0.57 -7.51
CA GLN A 186 -13.21 -1.01 -8.54
C GLN A 186 -14.33 -1.88 -7.94
N GLY A 187 -13.98 -2.86 -7.12
CA GLY A 187 -14.94 -3.74 -6.45
C GLY A 187 -15.91 -3.00 -5.55
N MET A 188 -15.44 -2.02 -4.79
CA MET A 188 -16.31 -1.19 -3.95
C MET A 188 -17.25 -0.33 -4.80
N GLY A 189 -16.75 0.31 -5.85
CA GLY A 189 -17.56 1.12 -6.76
C GLY A 189 -18.67 0.31 -7.44
N ILE A 190 -18.35 -0.89 -7.92
CA ILE A 190 -19.33 -1.82 -8.51
C ILE A 190 -20.32 -2.31 -7.44
N SER A 191 -19.85 -2.61 -6.23
CA SER A 191 -20.72 -3.04 -5.12
C SER A 191 -21.75 -1.96 -4.75
N LEU A 192 -21.35 -0.69 -4.71
CA LEU A 192 -22.25 0.45 -4.49
C LEU A 192 -23.26 0.58 -5.64
N LEU A 193 -22.80 0.47 -6.89
CA LEU A 193 -23.66 0.56 -8.07
C LEU A 193 -24.71 -0.56 -8.10
N LEU A 194 -24.29 -1.81 -7.87
CA LEU A 194 -25.20 -2.94 -7.76
C LEU A 194 -26.14 -2.78 -6.56
N THR A 195 -25.66 -2.25 -5.43
CA THR A 195 -26.52 -1.95 -4.28
C THR A 195 -27.63 -0.98 -4.65
N ARG A 196 -27.33 0.04 -5.47
CA ARG A 196 -28.29 1.07 -5.86
C ARG A 196 -29.30 0.63 -6.93
N TYR A 197 -28.90 -0.24 -7.86
CA TYR A 197 -29.67 -0.53 -9.07
C TYR A 197 -30.06 -1.99 -9.25
N TRP A 198 -29.38 -2.96 -8.62
CA TRP A 198 -29.72 -4.37 -8.74
C TRP A 198 -30.92 -4.71 -7.84
N PRO A 199 -31.97 -5.38 -8.35
CA PRO A 199 -33.16 -5.70 -7.58
C PRO A 199 -32.87 -6.36 -6.22
N GLY A 200 -33.51 -5.84 -5.17
CA GLY A 200 -33.44 -6.37 -3.80
C GLY A 200 -32.13 -6.14 -3.05
N ARG A 201 -31.04 -5.66 -3.68
CA ARG A 201 -29.78 -5.36 -2.95
C ARG A 201 -29.91 -4.17 -2.03
N PHE A 202 -30.53 -3.09 -2.51
CA PHE A 202 -30.76 -1.91 -1.66
C PHE A 202 -31.56 -2.28 -0.41
N ASP A 203 -32.58 -3.13 -0.54
CA ASP A 203 -33.44 -3.49 0.59
C ASP A 203 -32.67 -4.23 1.67
N ARG A 204 -31.82 -5.20 1.30
CA ARG A 204 -30.94 -5.93 2.22
C ARG A 204 -29.86 -5.03 2.82
N PHE A 205 -29.27 -4.15 2.02
CA PHE A 205 -28.31 -3.15 2.48
C PHE A 205 -28.93 -2.22 3.52
N ALA A 206 -30.10 -1.66 3.23
CA ALA A 206 -30.84 -0.79 4.13
C ALA A 206 -31.29 -1.54 5.40
N GLU A 207 -31.74 -2.79 5.29
CA GLU A 207 -32.10 -3.60 6.45
C GLU A 207 -30.90 -3.86 7.38
N ARG A 208 -29.69 -4.12 6.84
CA ARG A 208 -28.47 -4.30 7.66
C ARG A 208 -28.06 -3.02 8.40
N ILE A 209 -28.33 -1.84 7.85
CA ILE A 209 -27.91 -0.54 8.43
C ILE A 209 -28.98 0.05 9.34
N LEU A 210 -30.24 -0.04 8.92
CA LEU A 210 -31.38 0.63 9.57
C LEU A 210 -32.21 -0.36 10.41
N GLY A 211 -32.07 -1.66 10.20
CA GLY A 211 -32.92 -2.69 10.78
C GLY A 211 -34.24 -2.93 10.02
N PRO A 212 -34.96 -4.02 10.36
CA PRO A 212 -36.17 -4.45 9.66
C PRO A 212 -37.32 -3.44 9.78
N ASP A 213 -37.49 -2.78 10.93
CA ASP A 213 -38.59 -1.82 11.16
C ASP A 213 -38.29 -0.38 10.68
N SER A 214 -37.37 -0.23 9.73
CA SER A 214 -37.06 1.09 9.14
C SER A 214 -38.24 1.63 8.34
N SER A 215 -38.52 2.93 8.51
CA SER A 215 -39.59 3.60 7.77
C SER A 215 -39.22 3.78 6.29
N VAL A 216 -40.22 4.12 5.46
CA VAL A 216 -39.98 4.49 4.05
C VAL A 216 -39.05 5.70 3.96
N ASP A 217 -39.27 6.71 4.81
CA ASP A 217 -38.46 7.93 4.85
C ASP A 217 -37.01 7.65 5.25
N ASP A 218 -36.77 6.73 6.19
CA ASP A 218 -35.41 6.32 6.58
C ASP A 218 -34.67 5.69 5.39
N ARG A 219 -35.37 4.82 4.65
CA ARG A 219 -34.82 4.14 3.47
C ARG A 219 -34.59 5.10 2.32
N GLU A 220 -35.51 6.03 2.07
CA GLU A 220 -35.34 7.07 1.05
C GLU A 220 -34.17 7.99 1.37
N THR A 221 -34.04 8.39 2.64
CA THR A 221 -32.89 9.18 3.10
C THR A 221 -31.59 8.41 2.85
N LEU A 222 -31.47 7.13 3.27
CA LEU A 222 -30.27 6.31 3.03
C LEU A 222 -29.95 6.18 1.53
N LYS A 223 -30.99 6.05 0.69
CA LYS A 223 -30.85 5.99 -0.76
C LYS A 223 -30.27 7.29 -1.34
N ASN A 224 -30.72 8.44 -0.83
CA ASN A 224 -30.18 9.75 -1.21
C ASN A 224 -28.72 9.90 -0.76
N GLN A 225 -28.35 9.40 0.41
CA GLN A 225 -26.95 9.35 0.85
C GLN A 225 -26.11 8.50 -0.12
N LEU A 226 -26.61 7.33 -0.53
CA LEU A 226 -25.94 6.45 -1.49
C LEU A 226 -25.76 7.11 -2.85
N ASP A 227 -26.75 7.86 -3.33
CA ASP A 227 -26.67 8.61 -4.58
C ASP A 227 -25.60 9.72 -4.54
N GLN A 228 -25.39 10.37 -3.38
CA GLN A 228 -24.30 11.33 -3.20
C GLN A 228 -22.92 10.67 -3.27
N VAL A 229 -22.74 9.50 -2.63
CA VAL A 229 -21.48 8.74 -2.70
C VAL A 229 -21.21 8.29 -4.14
N LEU A 230 -22.22 7.79 -4.85
CA LEU A 230 -22.07 7.41 -6.25
C LEU A 230 -21.70 8.60 -7.15
N ALA A 231 -22.22 9.80 -6.87
CA ALA A 231 -21.84 11.00 -7.58
C ALA A 231 -20.36 11.36 -7.36
N GLN A 232 -19.84 11.21 -6.13
CA GLN A 232 -18.41 11.40 -5.83
C GLN A 232 -17.54 10.38 -6.58
N TYR A 233 -17.92 9.08 -6.56
CA TYR A 233 -17.21 8.04 -7.32
C TYR A 233 -17.19 8.34 -8.82
N LYS A 234 -18.30 8.84 -9.37
CA LYS A 234 -18.38 9.27 -10.78
C LYS A 234 -17.45 10.46 -11.07
N GLN A 235 -17.36 11.45 -10.18
CA GLN A 235 -16.44 12.57 -10.34
C GLN A 235 -14.98 12.10 -10.41
N VAL A 236 -14.57 11.21 -9.50
CA VAL A 236 -13.21 10.66 -9.51
C VAL A 236 -12.98 9.82 -10.77
N LYS A 237 -13.95 8.98 -11.17
CA LYS A 237 -13.86 8.20 -12.41
C LYS A 237 -13.64 9.08 -13.64
N ASN A 238 -14.35 10.21 -13.74
CA ASN A 238 -14.17 11.15 -14.85
C ASN A 238 -12.76 11.77 -14.87
N LEU A 239 -12.15 12.01 -13.70
CA LEU A 239 -10.76 12.48 -13.61
C LEU A 239 -9.78 11.39 -14.07
N GLU A 240 -10.01 10.14 -13.69
CA GLU A 240 -9.21 8.99 -14.12
C GLU A 240 -9.31 8.77 -15.64
N GLU A 241 -10.51 8.85 -16.21
CA GLU A 241 -10.73 8.72 -17.66
C GLU A 241 -9.97 9.78 -18.47
N ARG A 242 -9.89 11.01 -17.96
CA ARG A 242 -9.11 12.09 -18.61
C ARG A 242 -7.62 11.80 -18.72
N VAL A 243 -7.05 11.04 -17.79
CA VAL A 243 -5.61 10.73 -17.74
C VAL A 243 -5.32 9.26 -18.04
N ALA A 244 -6.32 8.50 -18.51
CA ALA A 244 -6.22 7.07 -18.71
C ALA A 244 -5.09 6.68 -19.68
N SER A 245 -4.87 7.47 -20.74
CA SER A 245 -3.80 7.22 -21.72
C SER A 245 -2.39 7.42 -21.17
N GLN A 246 -2.26 8.07 -20.01
CA GLN A 246 -0.99 8.30 -19.30
C GLN A 246 -0.84 7.37 -18.09
N SER A 247 -1.88 6.59 -17.78
CA SER A 247 -1.96 5.77 -16.58
C SER A 247 -1.59 4.33 -16.86
N ILE A 248 -0.88 3.72 -15.92
CA ILE A 248 -0.57 2.30 -15.88
C ILE A 248 -1.23 1.66 -14.66
N VAL A 249 -1.62 0.40 -14.79
CA VAL A 249 -2.32 -0.33 -13.73
C VAL A 249 -1.32 -0.73 -12.64
N GLU A 250 -1.63 -0.39 -11.38
CA GLU A 250 -0.73 -0.61 -10.22
C GLU A 250 -0.49 -2.11 -9.96
N GLY A 251 -1.56 -2.91 -9.97
CA GLY A 251 -1.50 -4.36 -9.73
C GLY A 251 -1.38 -4.72 -8.24
N TYR A 252 -0.84 -5.90 -7.94
CA TYR A 252 -0.63 -6.40 -6.58
C TYR A 252 0.71 -5.90 -6.00
N GLY A 253 0.69 -5.44 -4.75
CA GLY A 253 1.88 -5.08 -3.96
C GLY A 253 2.55 -3.75 -4.34
N ARG A 254 1.90 -2.96 -5.19
CA ARG A 254 2.47 -1.71 -5.71
C ARG A 254 1.42 -0.61 -5.76
N LEU A 255 1.86 0.63 -5.62
CA LEU A 255 1.03 1.82 -5.77
C LEU A 255 1.87 3.02 -6.24
N ASP A 256 1.25 3.94 -6.98
CA ASP A 256 1.87 5.23 -7.31
C ASP A 256 1.51 6.25 -6.21
N ALA A 257 2.17 6.10 -5.05
CA ALA A 257 1.85 6.84 -3.82
C ALA A 257 1.96 8.35 -4.01
N LEU A 258 3.01 8.80 -4.66
CA LEU A 258 3.23 10.22 -4.90
C LEU A 258 2.13 10.81 -5.77
N ASN A 259 1.80 10.16 -6.90
CA ASN A 259 0.75 10.71 -7.75
C ASN A 259 -0.62 10.70 -7.07
N ARG A 260 -0.92 9.64 -6.29
CA ARG A 260 -2.15 9.55 -5.49
C ARG A 260 -2.26 10.65 -4.44
N ILE A 261 -1.19 10.91 -3.66
CA ILE A 261 -1.15 12.02 -2.69
C ILE A 261 -1.39 13.34 -3.42
N GLY A 262 -0.67 13.59 -4.52
CA GLY A 262 -0.83 14.81 -5.30
C GLY A 262 -2.24 14.99 -5.85
N ASN A 263 -2.87 13.92 -6.36
CA ASN A 263 -4.24 13.96 -6.85
C ASN A 263 -5.25 14.22 -5.73
N GLN A 264 -5.08 13.56 -4.59
CA GLN A 264 -5.97 13.73 -3.44
C GLN A 264 -5.91 15.16 -2.89
N VAL A 265 -4.71 15.71 -2.74
CA VAL A 265 -4.52 17.05 -2.15
C VAL A 265 -4.76 18.16 -3.16
N PHE A 266 -4.03 18.15 -4.28
CA PHE A 266 -4.00 19.27 -5.22
C PHE A 266 -5.12 19.23 -6.25
N SER A 267 -5.76 18.09 -6.50
CA SER A 267 -6.89 18.02 -7.43
C SER A 267 -8.22 17.93 -6.70
N ILE A 268 -8.43 16.87 -5.93
CA ILE A 268 -9.70 16.63 -5.23
C ILE A 268 -9.88 17.65 -4.10
N GLY A 269 -8.89 17.78 -3.21
CA GLY A 269 -8.94 18.69 -2.07
C GLY A 269 -9.04 20.17 -2.44
N LEU A 270 -8.33 20.61 -3.49
CA LEU A 270 -8.43 21.98 -4.02
C LEU A 270 -9.59 22.21 -4.98
N LYS A 271 -10.31 21.16 -5.37
CA LYS A 271 -11.32 21.21 -6.45
C LYS A 271 -10.73 21.76 -7.77
N LYS A 272 -9.49 21.37 -8.07
CA LYS A 272 -8.71 21.76 -9.26
C LYS A 272 -8.47 20.56 -10.17
N PRO A 273 -9.41 20.22 -11.06
CA PRO A 273 -9.32 19.02 -11.89
C PRO A 273 -8.15 19.05 -12.88
N GLU A 274 -7.55 20.21 -13.15
CA GLU A 274 -6.33 20.38 -13.94
C GLU A 274 -5.07 19.78 -13.28
N ASN A 275 -5.05 19.64 -11.96
CA ASN A 275 -3.92 19.07 -11.22
C ASN A 275 -3.92 17.53 -11.16
N TYR A 276 -4.96 16.88 -11.69
CA TYR A 276 -5.06 15.42 -11.67
C TYR A 276 -4.08 14.81 -12.69
N ALA A 277 -3.21 13.92 -12.22
CA ALA A 277 -2.19 13.24 -13.02
C ALA A 277 -2.47 11.73 -13.09
N GLY A 278 -2.07 11.09 -14.19
CA GLY A 278 -2.14 9.63 -14.32
C GLY A 278 -1.16 8.92 -13.40
N SER A 279 -1.49 7.69 -12.98
CA SER A 279 -0.54 6.82 -12.28
C SER A 279 0.49 6.30 -13.27
N SER A 280 1.70 6.83 -13.26
CA SER A 280 2.68 6.64 -14.33
C SER A 280 3.90 5.80 -13.92
N ALA A 281 4.11 5.59 -12.61
CA ALA A 281 5.22 4.81 -12.07
C ALA A 281 4.92 4.19 -10.68
N PRO A 282 4.06 3.16 -10.59
CA PRO A 282 3.79 2.44 -9.36
C PRO A 282 5.06 1.80 -8.78
N VAL A 283 5.24 1.95 -7.48
CA VAL A 283 6.36 1.36 -6.73
C VAL A 283 5.87 0.30 -5.76
N HIS A 284 6.73 -0.67 -5.50
CA HIS A 284 6.50 -1.71 -4.51
C HIS A 284 6.39 -1.13 -3.10
N PHE A 285 5.62 -1.75 -2.20
CA PHE A 285 5.56 -1.26 -0.82
C PHE A 285 6.90 -1.51 -0.11
N PRO A 286 7.60 -0.48 0.37
CA PRO A 286 8.87 -0.71 1.05
C PRO A 286 8.63 -1.31 2.44
N ARG A 287 9.51 -2.19 2.88
CA ARG A 287 9.52 -2.66 4.27
C ARG A 287 9.87 -1.52 5.24
N ILE A 288 9.31 -1.50 6.44
CA ILE A 288 9.41 -0.36 7.37
C ILE A 288 10.27 -0.61 8.60
N TRP A 289 10.71 -1.84 8.86
CA TRP A 289 11.73 -2.03 9.90
C TRP A 289 12.99 -1.20 9.57
N ASN A 290 13.62 -0.67 10.63
CA ASN A 290 14.76 0.24 10.61
C ASN A 290 14.48 1.66 10.06
N THR A 291 13.34 1.95 9.42
CA THR A 291 13.14 3.26 8.78
C THR A 291 13.23 4.46 9.72
N PRO A 292 12.82 4.39 11.01
CA PRO A 292 12.98 5.51 11.93
C PRO A 292 14.45 5.83 12.28
N TRP A 293 15.40 5.01 11.83
CA TRP A 293 16.83 5.18 12.03
C TRP A 293 17.55 5.65 10.75
N PHE A 294 16.84 5.97 9.67
CA PHE A 294 17.42 6.49 8.43
C PHE A 294 17.35 8.01 8.38
N ASP A 295 18.35 8.65 7.78
CA ASP A 295 18.34 10.10 7.55
C ASP A 295 17.34 10.50 6.46
N TRP A 296 17.22 9.70 5.41
CA TRP A 296 16.27 9.87 4.32
C TRP A 296 15.41 8.62 4.08
N VAL A 297 14.15 8.83 3.70
CA VAL A 297 13.18 7.76 3.46
C VAL A 297 12.40 7.96 2.16
N GLN A 298 11.50 7.03 1.83
CA GLN A 298 10.95 6.79 0.48
C GLN A 298 12.01 6.28 -0.51
N TYR A 299 11.60 5.76 -1.67
CA TYR A 299 12.55 5.09 -2.58
C TYR A 299 13.63 6.02 -3.12
N ASN A 300 13.29 7.26 -3.44
CA ASN A 300 14.21 8.28 -3.93
C ASN A 300 14.86 9.11 -2.82
N GLY A 301 14.66 8.72 -1.55
CA GLY A 301 15.22 9.43 -0.40
C GLY A 301 14.70 10.86 -0.28
N SER A 302 13.42 11.12 -0.53
CA SER A 302 12.88 12.47 -0.75
C SER A 302 12.64 13.31 0.50
N ILE A 303 12.53 12.69 1.68
CA ILE A 303 12.13 13.36 2.92
C ILE A 303 12.87 12.80 4.14
N MET A 304 13.17 13.66 5.11
CA MET A 304 13.86 13.29 6.36
C MET A 304 12.90 13.17 7.55
N GLN A 305 11.98 14.13 7.71
CA GLN A 305 11.19 14.26 8.93
C GLN A 305 9.98 13.29 8.98
N PRO A 306 9.83 12.48 10.06
CA PRO A 306 8.81 11.45 10.14
C PRO A 306 7.36 11.96 10.20
N MET A 307 7.05 13.05 10.90
CA MET A 307 5.66 13.51 11.01
C MET A 307 5.13 14.10 9.70
N VAL A 308 5.92 14.91 9.00
CA VAL A 308 5.56 15.40 7.66
C VAL A 308 5.43 14.23 6.68
N ARG A 309 6.36 13.26 6.71
CA ARG A 309 6.24 12.04 5.90
C ARG A 309 4.95 11.27 6.17
N ASN A 310 4.71 10.90 7.43
CA ASN A 310 3.59 10.05 7.83
C ASN A 310 2.25 10.78 7.60
N ALA A 311 2.17 12.08 7.87
CA ALA A 311 0.99 12.89 7.58
C ALA A 311 0.72 12.98 6.06
N GLY A 312 1.76 13.11 5.24
CA GLY A 312 1.63 13.10 3.78
C GLY A 312 1.05 11.78 3.25
N GLU A 313 1.51 10.66 3.80
CA GLU A 313 0.97 9.33 3.48
C GLU A 313 -0.49 9.18 3.91
N ALA A 314 -0.85 9.63 5.12
CA ALA A 314 -2.24 9.62 5.61
C ALA A 314 -3.16 10.48 4.72
N LEU A 315 -2.71 11.65 4.29
CA LEU A 315 -3.43 12.47 3.31
C LEU A 315 -3.61 11.73 1.97
N GLY A 316 -2.61 10.96 1.53
CA GLY A 316 -2.67 10.14 0.31
C GLY A 316 -3.73 9.03 0.32
N VAL A 317 -4.07 8.53 1.50
CA VAL A 317 -5.18 7.57 1.70
C VAL A 317 -6.44 8.25 2.25
N SER A 318 -6.59 9.54 1.92
CA SER A 318 -7.79 10.36 2.14
C SER A 318 -8.07 10.68 3.60
N ALA A 319 -7.06 11.07 4.38
CA ALA A 319 -7.32 11.94 5.53
C ALA A 319 -7.90 13.28 5.06
N GLU A 320 -8.86 13.80 5.81
CA GLU A 320 -9.58 15.03 5.48
C GLU A 320 -8.68 16.24 5.65
N LEU A 321 -8.84 17.23 4.77
CA LEU A 321 -8.03 18.44 4.76
C LEU A 321 -8.84 19.61 4.17
N ASN A 322 -8.94 20.70 4.92
CA ASN A 322 -9.57 21.93 4.43
C ASN A 322 -8.54 22.85 3.76
N LEU A 323 -8.66 23.01 2.43
CA LEU A 323 -7.81 23.92 1.65
C LEU A 323 -8.59 25.08 0.99
N THR A 324 -9.93 25.03 1.02
CA THR A 324 -10.78 25.91 0.22
C THR A 324 -11.64 26.86 1.04
N GLU A 325 -11.83 26.61 2.34
CA GLU A 325 -12.74 27.39 3.18
C GLU A 325 -12.00 28.07 4.35
N PRO A 326 -11.43 29.28 4.14
CA PRO A 326 -10.69 30.00 5.19
C PRO A 326 -11.48 30.21 6.49
N SER A 327 -12.79 30.45 6.38
CA SER A 327 -13.69 30.61 7.53
C SER A 327 -13.80 29.37 8.43
N LYS A 328 -13.52 28.18 7.89
CA LYS A 328 -13.48 26.91 8.64
C LYS A 328 -12.07 26.54 9.13
N GLY A 329 -11.08 27.41 8.90
CA GLY A 329 -9.67 27.21 9.24
C GLY A 329 -8.95 26.38 8.17
N LEU A 330 -8.12 27.03 7.36
CA LEU A 330 -7.24 26.34 6.41
C LEU A 330 -6.32 25.37 7.15
N TYR A 331 -5.93 24.29 6.45
CA TYR A 331 -5.02 23.24 6.95
C TYR A 331 -5.57 22.43 8.13
N LYS A 332 -6.80 22.68 8.56
CA LYS A 332 -7.49 21.79 9.50
C LYS A 332 -7.65 20.42 8.84
N SER A 333 -7.26 19.39 9.56
CA SER A 333 -7.19 18.02 9.05
C SER A 333 -7.62 17.00 10.09
N SER A 334 -8.06 15.83 9.63
CA SER A 334 -8.34 14.68 10.47
C SER A 334 -7.09 13.87 10.84
N VAL A 335 -5.92 14.15 10.25
CA VAL A 335 -4.67 13.42 10.52
C VAL A 335 -4.39 13.32 12.02
N ASP A 336 -4.18 12.10 12.52
CA ASP A 336 -3.88 11.84 13.93
C ASP A 336 -2.37 11.71 14.17
N LEU A 337 -1.71 12.83 14.49
CA LEU A 337 -0.27 12.86 14.78
C LEU A 337 0.11 12.05 16.03
N LYS A 338 -0.80 11.84 16.99
CA LYS A 338 -0.48 11.03 18.18
C LYS A 338 -0.36 9.56 17.80
N SER A 339 -1.30 9.07 17.01
CA SER A 339 -1.28 7.71 16.48
C SER A 339 -0.09 7.50 15.55
N LEU A 340 0.17 8.42 14.61
CA LEU A 340 1.33 8.35 13.72
C LEU A 340 2.67 8.34 14.47
N HIS A 341 2.82 9.18 15.51
CA HIS A 341 4.01 9.16 16.35
C HIS A 341 4.14 7.85 17.13
N ALA A 342 3.04 7.34 17.71
CA ALA A 342 3.07 6.08 18.43
C ALA A 342 3.48 4.90 17.52
N MET A 343 3.08 4.92 16.24
CA MET A 343 3.50 3.94 15.25
C MET A 343 5.01 4.07 14.97
N GLU A 344 5.51 5.29 14.76
CA GLU A 344 6.94 5.55 14.57
C GLU A 344 7.75 5.01 15.76
N GLN A 345 7.31 5.28 16.99
CA GLN A 345 7.98 4.80 18.20
C GLN A 345 7.90 3.28 18.38
N MET A 346 6.83 2.63 17.93
CA MET A 346 6.78 1.17 17.89
C MET A 346 7.85 0.59 16.97
N ILE A 347 7.99 1.16 15.77
CA ILE A 347 8.96 0.70 14.78
C ILE A 347 10.39 1.03 15.25
N LYS A 348 10.61 2.23 15.79
CA LYS A 348 11.92 2.72 16.25
C LYS A 348 12.46 1.89 17.42
N GLY A 349 11.59 1.61 18.39
CA GLY A 349 11.98 1.06 19.69
C GLY A 349 12.44 2.14 20.67
N LYS A 350 12.67 1.75 21.92
CA LYS A 350 13.02 2.68 23.02
C LYS A 350 14.52 2.91 23.17
N ASN A 351 15.32 1.92 22.80
CA ASN A 351 16.75 1.92 23.04
C ASN A 351 17.50 2.17 21.73
N PRO A 352 18.60 2.95 21.74
CA PRO A 352 19.53 3.03 20.63
C PRO A 352 19.99 1.63 20.20
N PRO A 353 20.14 1.39 18.88
CA PRO A 353 20.46 0.06 18.41
C PRO A 353 21.96 -0.24 18.65
N ASN A 354 22.29 -1.51 18.87
CA ASN A 354 23.66 -1.96 19.06
C ASN A 354 23.84 -3.42 18.59
N ALA A 355 25.07 -3.94 18.55
CA ALA A 355 25.33 -5.29 18.03
C ALA A 355 24.64 -6.41 18.83
N LYS A 356 24.46 -6.22 20.14
CA LYS A 356 23.85 -7.20 21.05
C LYS A 356 22.33 -7.17 20.95
N ASP A 357 21.73 -5.99 21.09
CA ASP A 357 20.29 -5.81 21.19
C ASP A 357 19.62 -5.50 19.83
N LYS A 358 20.44 -5.31 18.78
CA LYS A 358 20.03 -4.94 17.41
C LYS A 358 19.14 -3.71 17.44
N PHE A 359 18.13 -3.64 16.59
CA PHE A 359 17.06 -2.65 16.70
C PHE A 359 16.06 -3.09 17.78
N SER A 360 15.74 -2.19 18.71
CA SER A 360 14.88 -2.49 19.87
C SER A 360 13.37 -2.36 19.58
N GLY A 361 13.00 -1.93 18.37
CA GLY A 361 11.61 -1.83 17.91
C GLY A 361 11.22 -3.01 17.03
N LEU A 362 10.50 -2.73 15.94
CA LEU A 362 10.13 -3.75 14.97
C LEU A 362 11.38 -4.30 14.26
N GLN A 363 11.69 -5.57 14.51
CA GLN A 363 12.83 -6.25 13.91
C GLN A 363 12.47 -6.82 12.54
N SER A 364 13.48 -7.03 11.69
CA SER A 364 13.31 -7.85 10.49
C SER A 364 12.98 -9.31 10.85
N PRO A 365 12.18 -10.01 10.04
CA PRO A 365 11.84 -11.40 10.29
C PRO A 365 13.07 -12.30 10.16
N LYS A 366 13.25 -13.21 11.12
CA LYS A 366 14.20 -14.30 11.01
C LYS A 366 13.64 -15.40 10.12
N TRP A 367 14.50 -16.11 9.41
CA TRP A 367 14.10 -17.28 8.64
C TRP A 367 13.43 -18.34 9.54
N PRO A 368 12.15 -18.69 9.31
CA PRO A 368 11.43 -19.65 10.14
C PRO A 368 11.75 -21.08 9.70
N ALA A 369 12.85 -21.65 10.21
CA ALA A 369 13.31 -22.98 9.85
C ALA A 369 12.36 -24.14 10.26
N ASP A 370 11.34 -23.84 11.07
CA ASP A 370 10.23 -24.74 11.40
C ASP A 370 9.14 -24.79 10.31
N ILE A 371 9.13 -23.80 9.40
CA ILE A 371 8.17 -23.69 8.30
C ILE A 371 8.86 -23.87 6.95
N LEU A 372 9.99 -23.19 6.75
CA LEU A 372 10.77 -23.20 5.53
C LEU A 372 11.94 -24.18 5.62
N PRO A 373 12.51 -24.65 4.49
CA PRO A 373 13.68 -25.51 4.50
C PRO A 373 14.84 -24.92 5.32
N PRO A 374 15.63 -25.74 6.03
CA PRO A 374 16.77 -25.27 6.79
C PRO A 374 17.81 -24.61 5.87
N ILE A 375 18.52 -23.62 6.40
CA ILE A 375 19.61 -22.92 5.69
C ILE A 375 20.82 -23.84 5.61
N ASP A 376 21.42 -23.96 4.42
CA ASP A 376 22.72 -24.61 4.25
C ASP A 376 23.83 -23.70 4.80
N GLN A 377 24.26 -23.98 6.03
CA GLN A 377 25.23 -23.16 6.75
C GLN A 377 26.61 -23.11 6.07
N LYS A 378 27.01 -24.18 5.38
CA LYS A 378 28.30 -24.20 4.67
C LYS A 378 28.24 -23.26 3.47
N LEU A 379 27.13 -23.32 2.74
CA LEU A 379 26.91 -22.48 1.57
C LEU A 379 26.68 -21.01 1.96
N ALA A 380 25.95 -20.76 3.06
CA ALA A 380 25.80 -19.43 3.66
C ALA A 380 27.15 -18.83 4.10
N GLY A 381 28.07 -19.64 4.65
CA GLY A 381 29.43 -19.19 4.98
C GLY A 381 30.21 -18.70 3.77
N ARG A 382 30.14 -19.40 2.63
CA ARG A 382 30.69 -18.93 1.35
C ARG A 382 29.98 -17.66 0.87
N GLY A 383 28.66 -17.60 1.02
CA GLY A 383 27.84 -16.44 0.66
C GLY A 383 28.20 -15.18 1.45
N ALA A 384 28.62 -15.32 2.71
CA ALA A 384 29.06 -14.20 3.54
C ALA A 384 30.30 -13.51 2.96
N GLU A 385 31.27 -14.27 2.46
CA GLU A 385 32.46 -13.71 1.80
C GLU A 385 32.09 -13.00 0.49
N LEU A 386 31.21 -13.61 -0.32
CA LEU A 386 30.69 -12.99 -1.54
C LEU A 386 29.92 -11.69 -1.25
N TYR A 387 29.11 -11.67 -0.19
CA TYR A 387 28.38 -10.47 0.23
C TYR A 387 29.33 -9.34 0.61
N LYS A 388 30.39 -9.66 1.37
CA LYS A 388 31.42 -8.69 1.73
C LYS A 388 32.11 -8.09 0.50
N THR A 389 32.35 -8.90 -0.54
CA THR A 389 32.98 -8.45 -1.79
C THR A 389 32.06 -7.66 -2.69
N HIS A 390 30.78 -8.06 -2.82
CA HIS A 390 29.90 -7.58 -3.90
C HIS A 390 28.73 -6.72 -3.44
N CYS A 391 28.37 -6.77 -2.16
CA CYS A 391 27.11 -6.18 -1.66
C CYS A 391 27.35 -5.14 -0.56
N GLN A 392 28.32 -5.40 0.32
CA GLN A 392 28.51 -4.64 1.56
C GLN A 392 28.83 -3.16 1.33
N GLU A 393 29.50 -2.81 0.24
CA GLU A 393 29.82 -1.41 -0.08
C GLU A 393 28.56 -0.56 -0.11
N CYS A 394 27.54 -0.95 -0.87
CA CYS A 394 26.27 -0.22 -0.95
C CYS A 394 25.29 -0.58 0.18
N HIS A 395 25.18 -1.87 0.53
CA HIS A 395 24.15 -2.36 1.47
C HIS A 395 24.56 -2.35 2.95
N ARG A 396 25.83 -2.01 3.24
CA ARG A 396 26.44 -2.02 4.57
C ARG A 396 26.60 -3.43 5.16
N PRO A 397 27.39 -3.60 6.24
CA PRO A 397 27.49 -4.87 6.94
C PRO A 397 26.13 -5.35 7.48
N PRO A 398 25.99 -6.65 7.78
CA PRO A 398 24.79 -7.17 8.42
C PRO A 398 24.48 -6.43 9.71
N VAL A 399 23.20 -6.14 9.95
CA VAL A 399 22.72 -5.52 11.20
C VAL A 399 22.91 -6.42 12.44
N THR A 400 23.39 -7.65 12.25
CA THR A 400 23.78 -8.57 13.31
C THR A 400 25.26 -8.47 13.67
N SER A 401 26.04 -7.70 12.93
CA SER A 401 27.50 -7.57 13.10
C SER A 401 27.88 -6.31 13.87
N GLU A 402 28.97 -6.36 14.63
CA GLU A 402 29.52 -5.19 15.32
C GLU A 402 29.94 -4.09 14.35
N ALA A 403 30.46 -4.46 13.17
CA ALA A 403 30.88 -3.53 12.14
C ALA A 403 29.76 -2.61 11.64
N PHE A 404 28.49 -3.05 11.67
CA PHE A 404 27.36 -2.19 11.31
C PHE A 404 27.21 -1.02 12.29
N TYR A 405 27.47 -1.25 13.58
CA TYR A 405 27.26 -0.28 14.67
C TYR A 405 28.50 0.57 15.00
N ASP A 406 29.46 0.66 14.09
CA ASP A 406 30.58 1.60 14.23
C ASP A 406 30.12 3.05 14.01
N PHE A 407 29.58 3.66 15.07
CA PHE A 407 29.11 5.06 15.06
C PHE A 407 30.23 6.11 14.88
N ASN A 408 31.49 5.68 14.89
CA ASN A 408 32.61 6.56 14.54
C ASN A 408 32.79 6.67 13.03
N ASN A 409 32.28 5.72 12.25
CA ASN A 409 32.28 5.79 10.80
C ASN A 409 31.31 6.88 10.30
N LYS A 410 31.87 8.05 9.97
CA LYS A 410 31.11 9.23 9.52
C LYS A 410 30.57 9.12 8.10
N ASP A 411 31.00 8.13 7.32
CA ASP A 411 30.43 7.86 6.01
C ASP A 411 29.09 7.13 6.14
N TRP A 412 28.89 6.37 7.22
CA TRP A 412 27.68 5.58 7.45
C TRP A 412 26.74 6.17 8.49
N TRP A 413 27.26 6.94 9.44
CA TRP A 413 26.48 7.46 10.55
C TRP A 413 26.54 8.98 10.63
N THR A 414 25.38 9.59 10.88
CA THR A 414 25.23 10.99 11.27
C THR A 414 24.58 11.07 12.64
N LYS A 415 24.37 12.28 13.15
CA LYS A 415 23.58 12.51 14.36
C LYS A 415 22.42 13.45 14.09
N ASN A 416 21.29 13.22 14.75
CA ASN A 416 20.16 14.16 14.77
C ASN A 416 20.34 15.23 15.86
N GLU A 417 19.37 16.13 16.04
CA GLU A 417 19.46 17.20 17.06
C GLU A 417 19.46 16.68 18.51
N ALA A 418 19.09 15.41 18.75
CA ALA A 418 19.14 14.77 20.05
C ALA A 418 20.43 13.95 20.29
N ASP A 419 21.44 14.11 19.42
CA ASP A 419 22.71 13.36 19.46
C ASP A 419 22.56 11.83 19.25
N GLU A 420 21.40 11.39 18.74
CA GLU A 420 21.17 9.98 18.39
C GLU A 420 21.88 9.64 17.08
N ALA A 421 22.50 8.46 17.00
CA ALA A 421 23.11 7.97 15.76
C ALA A 421 22.03 7.60 14.74
N ILE A 422 22.09 8.22 13.55
CA ILE A 422 21.19 8.00 12.42
C ILE A 422 22.00 7.45 11.24
N LEU A 423 21.47 6.42 10.60
CA LEU A 423 22.11 5.80 9.44
C LEU A 423 21.97 6.73 8.23
N LYS A 424 23.10 7.07 7.62
CA LYS A 424 23.16 7.72 6.32
C LYS A 424 22.82 6.71 5.24
N VAL A 425 21.61 6.81 4.68
CA VAL A 425 21.25 5.97 3.53
C VAL A 425 21.82 6.58 2.26
N GLU A 426 22.64 5.79 1.57
CA GLU A 426 23.22 6.20 0.30
C GLU A 426 22.13 6.37 -0.75
N ASN A 427 22.14 7.48 -1.49
CA ASN A 427 21.20 7.74 -2.58
C ASN A 427 21.93 7.56 -3.92
N VAL A 428 21.78 6.39 -4.53
CA VAL A 428 22.58 6.01 -5.69
C VAL A 428 21.95 6.60 -6.96
N PRO A 429 22.71 7.37 -7.77
CA PRO A 429 22.20 7.94 -9.01
C PRO A 429 21.66 6.87 -9.97
N ILE A 430 20.54 7.14 -10.64
CA ILE A 430 19.96 6.25 -11.65
C ILE A 430 20.92 6.07 -12.85
N SER A 431 21.76 7.06 -13.13
CA SER A 431 22.85 6.94 -14.11
C SER A 431 23.85 5.83 -13.76
N HIS A 432 24.03 5.53 -12.47
CA HIS A 432 24.88 4.47 -11.98
C HIS A 432 24.09 3.15 -11.85
N ILE A 433 23.03 3.11 -11.04
CA ILE A 433 22.31 1.87 -10.72
C ILE A 433 21.48 1.32 -11.88
N GLY A 434 21.10 2.16 -12.85
CA GLY A 434 20.46 1.76 -14.10
C GLY A 434 19.02 1.25 -14.00
N THR A 435 18.41 1.24 -12.82
CA THR A 435 17.00 0.83 -12.62
C THR A 435 16.02 1.83 -13.23
N ASP A 436 14.75 1.44 -13.35
CA ASP A 436 13.70 2.27 -13.95
C ASP A 436 13.68 3.71 -13.37
N PRO A 437 13.80 4.77 -14.20
CA PRO A 437 13.86 6.14 -13.71
C PRO A 437 12.50 6.77 -13.43
N ALA A 438 11.40 6.14 -13.84
CA ALA A 438 10.12 6.80 -14.02
C ALA A 438 9.60 7.46 -12.74
N GLN A 439 9.68 6.78 -11.59
CA GLN A 439 9.14 7.33 -10.34
C GLN A 439 9.88 8.61 -9.91
N ALA A 440 11.22 8.59 -9.92
CA ALA A 440 12.02 9.77 -9.56
C ALA A 440 11.84 10.90 -10.58
N ALA A 441 11.81 10.55 -11.88
CA ALA A 441 11.62 11.51 -12.96
C ALA A 441 10.24 12.18 -12.93
N ASP A 442 9.19 11.41 -12.63
CA ASP A 442 7.81 11.92 -12.55
C ASP A 442 7.64 12.88 -11.37
N MET A 443 8.20 12.54 -10.21
CA MET A 443 8.19 13.45 -9.06
C MET A 443 8.88 14.78 -9.38
N LEU A 444 10.03 14.72 -10.06
CA LEU A 444 10.82 15.89 -10.43
C LEU A 444 10.11 16.76 -11.48
N ALA A 445 9.49 16.13 -12.48
CA ALA A 445 8.85 16.81 -13.60
C ALA A 445 7.45 17.36 -13.26
N ARG A 446 6.75 16.76 -12.29
CA ARG A 446 5.36 17.15 -11.98
C ARG A 446 5.32 18.56 -11.37
N THR A 447 4.36 19.34 -11.87
CA THR A 447 3.97 20.63 -11.30
C THR A 447 2.51 20.63 -10.89
N VAL A 448 2.15 21.56 -10.00
CA VAL A 448 0.79 21.73 -9.51
C VAL A 448 0.42 23.21 -9.45
N ALA A 449 -0.82 23.52 -9.82
CA ALA A 449 -1.38 24.85 -9.66
C ALA A 449 -1.93 25.00 -8.23
N VAL A 450 -1.36 25.94 -7.47
CA VAL A 450 -1.72 26.17 -6.06
C VAL A 450 -2.24 27.60 -5.89
N PRO A 451 -3.40 27.81 -5.25
CA PRO A 451 -3.90 29.16 -4.97
C PRO A 451 -3.02 29.97 -4.01
N ASP A 452 -2.87 31.27 -4.27
CA ASP A 452 -2.05 32.19 -3.47
C ASP A 452 -2.46 32.25 -2.00
N HIS A 453 -3.74 32.07 -1.68
CA HIS A 453 -4.26 32.13 -0.31
C HIS A 453 -3.71 31.03 0.61
N LEU A 454 -3.11 29.99 0.03
CA LEU A 454 -2.45 28.92 0.78
C LEU A 454 -1.04 29.35 1.24
N GLY A 455 -0.43 30.33 0.58
CA GLY A 455 0.94 30.76 0.89
C GLY A 455 1.97 29.64 0.69
N ILE A 456 1.76 28.82 -0.33
CA ILE A 456 2.71 27.81 -0.83
C ILE A 456 3.47 28.46 -1.99
N LYS A 457 4.80 28.45 -1.92
CA LYS A 457 5.63 29.28 -2.81
C LYS A 457 6.03 28.60 -4.11
N SER A 458 6.16 27.27 -4.08
CA SER A 458 6.61 26.48 -5.23
C SER A 458 5.44 25.89 -6.00
N SER A 459 5.57 25.83 -7.32
CA SER A 459 4.70 25.03 -8.19
C SER A 459 5.28 23.64 -8.49
N SER A 460 6.52 23.36 -8.10
CA SER A 460 7.09 22.02 -8.18
C SER A 460 6.36 21.11 -7.20
N PHE A 461 5.89 19.96 -7.68
CA PHE A 461 5.04 19.06 -6.90
C PHE A 461 5.67 18.65 -5.57
N ALA A 462 6.93 18.22 -5.56
CA ALA A 462 7.59 17.75 -4.34
C ALA A 462 7.64 18.84 -3.25
N PHE A 463 8.07 20.04 -3.63
CA PHE A 463 8.19 21.17 -2.70
C PHE A 463 6.83 21.72 -2.28
N ALA A 464 5.88 21.84 -3.21
CA ALA A 464 4.51 22.25 -2.91
C ALA A 464 3.83 21.29 -1.93
N LEU A 465 4.01 19.98 -2.12
CA LEU A 465 3.48 18.96 -1.22
C LEU A 465 4.13 19.06 0.16
N GLY A 466 5.46 19.21 0.23
CA GLY A 466 6.19 19.41 1.47
C GLY A 466 5.67 20.58 2.30
N GLU A 467 5.61 21.77 1.69
CA GLU A 467 5.12 22.98 2.35
C GLU A 467 3.66 22.81 2.83
N LEU A 468 2.81 22.18 2.03
CA LEU A 468 1.41 21.94 2.39
C LEU A 468 1.29 21.00 3.59
N VAL A 469 2.03 19.90 3.61
CA VAL A 469 1.96 18.93 4.69
C VAL A 469 2.59 19.50 5.96
N GLU A 470 3.70 20.24 5.86
CA GLU A 470 4.28 20.98 6.98
C GLU A 470 3.28 21.96 7.60
N LYS A 471 2.60 22.77 6.78
CA LYS A 471 1.55 23.69 7.28
C LYS A 471 0.41 22.93 7.95
N THR A 472 0.04 21.76 7.42
CA THR A 472 -0.97 20.88 8.01
C THR A 472 -0.54 20.35 9.38
N VAL A 473 0.67 19.80 9.49
CA VAL A 473 1.25 19.31 10.75
C VAL A 473 1.33 20.42 11.80
N ASN A 474 1.86 21.59 11.41
CA ASN A 474 1.94 22.75 12.30
C ASN A 474 0.57 23.22 12.78
N THR A 475 -0.42 23.25 11.88
CA THR A 475 -1.81 23.60 12.24
C THR A 475 -2.39 22.62 13.25
N ILE A 476 -2.15 21.31 13.10
CA ILE A 476 -2.59 20.30 14.08
C ILE A 476 -1.92 20.54 15.44
N PHE A 477 -0.62 20.81 15.47
CA PHE A 477 0.09 21.11 16.71
C PHE A 477 -0.42 22.38 17.40
N ASP A 478 -0.70 23.43 16.64
CA ASP A 478 -1.20 24.72 17.13
C ASP A 478 -2.62 24.63 17.67
N GLN A 479 -3.45 23.76 17.10
CA GLN A 479 -4.86 23.60 17.48
C GLN A 479 -5.08 22.70 18.70
N GLN A 480 -4.08 21.94 19.15
CA GLN A 480 -4.17 21.20 20.42
C GLN A 480 -4.34 22.18 21.59
N LYS A 481 -4.97 21.70 22.67
CA LYS A 481 -5.24 22.50 23.88
C LYS A 481 -4.62 21.83 25.11
N PRO A 482 -3.51 22.34 25.67
CA PRO A 482 -2.69 23.44 25.14
C PRO A 482 -1.98 23.06 23.82
N PRO A 483 -1.49 24.05 23.04
CA PRO A 483 -0.71 23.78 21.84
C PRO A 483 0.52 22.93 22.15
N VAL A 484 0.92 22.06 21.22
CA VAL A 484 2.10 21.20 21.41
C VAL A 484 3.35 22.07 21.51
N SER A 485 4.12 21.88 22.58
CA SER A 485 5.33 22.67 22.85
C SER A 485 6.43 22.39 21.82
N VAL A 486 7.32 23.36 21.60
CA VAL A 486 8.44 23.19 20.65
C VAL A 486 9.30 21.96 20.94
N PRO A 487 9.70 21.65 22.19
CA PRO A 487 10.44 20.43 22.48
C PRO A 487 9.67 19.14 22.14
N GLU A 488 8.36 19.13 22.36
CA GLU A 488 7.53 17.98 22.03
C GLU A 488 7.34 17.81 20.52
N ARG A 489 7.20 18.90 19.76
CA ARG A 489 7.21 18.85 18.29
C ARG A 489 8.51 18.24 17.78
N LYS A 490 9.67 18.75 18.23
CA LYS A 490 10.99 18.18 17.87
C LYS A 490 11.08 16.69 18.19
N ARG A 491 10.55 16.25 19.33
CA ARG A 491 10.52 14.83 19.71
C ARG A 491 9.65 14.00 18.78
N MET A 492 8.46 14.50 18.42
CA MET A 492 7.56 13.84 17.46
C MET A 492 8.17 13.79 16.05
N ASP A 493 8.85 14.86 15.67
CA ASP A 493 9.60 15.00 14.42
C ASP A 493 10.93 14.22 14.41
N GLY A 494 11.17 13.37 15.42
CA GLY A 494 12.36 12.52 15.49
C GLY A 494 13.68 13.29 15.60
N TYR A 495 13.63 14.57 15.95
CA TYR A 495 14.76 15.50 15.95
C TYR A 495 15.44 15.64 14.58
N MET A 496 14.68 15.39 13.50
CA MET A 496 15.14 15.48 12.13
C MET A 496 14.67 16.80 11.48
N PRO A 497 15.51 17.44 10.65
CA PRO A 497 15.10 18.63 9.92
C PRO A 497 14.01 18.28 8.88
N ASN A 498 13.15 19.24 8.55
CA ASN A 498 12.16 19.09 7.49
C ASN A 498 12.76 19.46 6.13
N GLU A 499 13.71 18.64 5.65
CA GLU A 499 14.32 18.83 4.34
C GLU A 499 13.72 17.89 3.29
N LEU A 500 13.64 18.40 2.07
CA LEU A 500 13.17 17.68 0.89
C LEU A 500 14.23 17.67 -0.21
N ARG A 501 14.27 16.57 -0.97
CA ARG A 501 15.07 16.47 -2.20
C ARG A 501 14.34 15.69 -3.29
N GLY A 502 14.70 15.98 -4.54
CA GLY A 502 14.10 15.41 -5.74
C GLY A 502 15.12 14.88 -6.74
N GLU A 503 16.14 14.19 -6.23
CA GLU A 503 17.23 13.66 -7.05
C GLU A 503 16.76 12.50 -7.95
N LEU A 504 17.39 12.34 -9.12
CA LEU A 504 17.26 11.15 -9.97
C LEU A 504 18.12 10.00 -9.42
N ALA A 505 17.75 9.54 -8.23
CA ALA A 505 18.47 8.54 -7.47
C ALA A 505 17.51 7.65 -6.68
N TYR A 506 17.98 6.49 -6.26
CA TYR A 506 17.27 5.62 -5.33
C TYR A 506 18.14 5.25 -4.14
N LYS A 507 17.54 5.24 -2.96
CA LYS A 507 18.25 4.93 -1.73
C LYS A 507 18.55 3.45 -1.62
N VAL A 508 19.71 3.14 -1.07
CA VAL A 508 20.11 1.79 -0.66
C VAL A 508 19.81 1.60 0.83
N ARG A 509 19.63 0.35 1.24
CA ARG A 509 19.34 0.00 2.64
C ARG A 509 19.96 -1.33 3.03
N PRO A 510 20.14 -1.60 4.34
CA PRO A 510 20.53 -2.91 4.84
C PRO A 510 19.57 -4.01 4.38
N LEU A 511 20.13 -5.19 4.07
CA LEU A 511 19.41 -6.34 3.51
C LEU A 511 18.76 -7.27 4.56
N ASN A 512 18.72 -6.87 5.83
CA ASN A 512 18.07 -7.65 6.87
C ASN A 512 16.58 -7.89 6.55
N GLY A 513 16.17 -9.17 6.59
CA GLY A 513 14.83 -9.62 6.21
C GLY A 513 14.49 -9.53 4.72
N VAL A 514 15.45 -9.29 3.82
CA VAL A 514 15.18 -9.14 2.38
C VAL A 514 14.53 -10.38 1.76
N TRP A 515 14.81 -11.56 2.31
CA TRP A 515 14.19 -12.82 1.88
C TRP A 515 12.66 -12.76 1.94
N ALA A 516 12.09 -12.01 2.90
CA ALA A 516 10.66 -11.93 3.16
C ALA A 516 9.93 -10.80 2.43
N THR A 517 10.60 -10.06 1.53
CA THR A 517 10.01 -8.88 0.87
C THR A 517 10.09 -8.92 -0.66
N PRO A 518 9.71 -10.02 -1.33
CA PRO A 518 9.53 -10.02 -2.77
C PRO A 518 8.26 -9.23 -3.17
N PRO A 519 8.14 -8.80 -4.44
CA PRO A 519 9.20 -8.78 -5.45
C PRO A 519 10.29 -7.73 -5.18
N TYR A 520 11.33 -7.72 -6.01
CA TYR A 520 12.54 -6.93 -5.82
C TYR A 520 12.64 -5.75 -6.79
N LEU A 521 13.60 -4.86 -6.48
CA LEU A 521 13.72 -3.48 -6.99
C LEU A 521 12.59 -2.56 -6.47
N HIS A 522 12.72 -1.27 -6.73
CA HIS A 522 11.78 -0.26 -6.22
C HIS A 522 10.37 -0.39 -6.82
N ASN A 523 10.27 -0.93 -8.03
CA ASN A 523 9.02 -1.11 -8.77
C ASN A 523 8.51 -2.56 -8.78
N GLY A 524 9.13 -3.47 -8.02
CA GLY A 524 8.72 -4.88 -7.93
C GLY A 524 8.84 -5.66 -9.25
N SER A 525 9.76 -5.24 -10.13
CA SER A 525 9.90 -5.76 -11.50
C SER A 525 10.74 -7.03 -11.62
N VAL A 526 11.36 -7.49 -10.53
CA VAL A 526 12.15 -8.73 -10.49
C VAL A 526 11.55 -9.67 -9.44
N PRO A 527 11.03 -10.85 -9.83
CA PRO A 527 10.18 -11.64 -8.93
C PRO A 527 10.93 -12.38 -7.82
N THR A 528 12.19 -12.77 -8.06
CA THR A 528 13.01 -13.54 -7.11
C THR A 528 14.43 -12.98 -6.96
N ILE A 529 15.11 -13.27 -5.85
CA ILE A 529 16.53 -12.90 -5.70
C ILE A 529 17.40 -13.65 -6.71
N ASP A 530 17.08 -14.91 -7.03
CA ASP A 530 17.81 -15.66 -8.06
C ASP A 530 17.76 -14.96 -9.43
N ASP A 531 16.60 -14.42 -9.82
CA ASP A 531 16.47 -13.62 -11.06
C ASP A 531 17.24 -12.29 -10.97
N LEU A 532 17.30 -11.68 -9.78
CA LEU A 532 18.04 -10.43 -9.57
C LEU A 532 19.55 -10.62 -9.71
N LEU A 533 20.09 -11.67 -9.08
CA LEU A 533 21.51 -12.00 -9.09
C LEU A 533 21.95 -12.70 -10.39
N GLY A 534 21.00 -13.25 -11.14
CA GLY A 534 21.22 -13.99 -12.38
C GLY A 534 21.61 -13.14 -13.58
N ASP A 535 21.59 -13.79 -14.74
CA ASP A 535 21.80 -13.15 -16.04
C ASP A 535 20.65 -12.16 -16.32
N PRO A 536 20.93 -10.85 -16.45
CA PRO A 536 19.88 -9.85 -16.70
C PRO A 536 19.03 -10.14 -17.93
N GLU A 537 19.61 -10.75 -18.98
CA GLU A 537 18.91 -11.10 -20.22
C GLU A 537 17.93 -12.28 -20.04
N LYS A 538 18.02 -13.00 -18.91
CA LYS A 538 17.12 -14.09 -18.55
C LYS A 538 16.07 -13.70 -17.51
N ARG A 539 16.08 -12.44 -17.03
CA ARG A 539 15.04 -11.94 -16.12
C ARG A 539 13.67 -12.06 -16.80
N PRO A 540 12.61 -12.53 -16.11
CA PRO A 540 11.29 -12.64 -16.71
C PRO A 540 10.81 -11.29 -17.27
N ALA A 541 10.50 -11.25 -18.57
CA ALA A 541 9.91 -10.06 -19.21
C ALA A 541 8.41 -9.91 -18.89
N LYS A 542 7.75 -11.04 -18.60
CA LYS A 542 6.37 -11.10 -18.14
C LYS A 542 6.22 -12.15 -17.05
N PHE A 543 5.43 -11.86 -16.03
CA PHE A 543 5.13 -12.80 -14.94
C PHE A 543 3.83 -12.44 -14.22
N TYR A 544 3.23 -13.40 -13.51
CA TYR A 544 1.97 -13.18 -12.80
C TYR A 544 2.21 -12.79 -11.33
N LEU A 545 1.46 -11.78 -10.89
CA LEU A 545 1.34 -11.35 -9.50
C LEU A 545 -0.04 -11.66 -8.94
N GLY A 546 -0.11 -11.80 -7.61
CA GLY A 546 -1.32 -12.11 -6.84
C GLY A 546 -1.30 -13.51 -6.21
N SER A 547 -0.43 -14.41 -6.67
CA SER A 547 -0.06 -15.59 -5.90
C SER A 547 0.79 -15.18 -4.69
N ARG A 548 0.53 -15.81 -3.54
CA ARG A 548 1.37 -15.69 -2.35
C ARG A 548 2.27 -16.91 -2.13
N GLU A 549 2.22 -17.90 -3.01
CA GLU A 549 3.02 -19.12 -2.85
C GLU A 549 4.52 -18.80 -2.96
N TYR A 550 5.26 -19.10 -1.91
CA TYR A 550 6.67 -18.73 -1.75
C TYR A 550 7.61 -19.82 -2.27
N ASP A 551 8.62 -19.41 -3.02
CA ASP A 551 9.74 -20.24 -3.44
C ASP A 551 10.96 -19.96 -2.54
N PRO A 552 11.28 -20.85 -1.57
CA PRO A 552 12.41 -20.67 -0.67
C PRO A 552 13.78 -20.97 -1.32
N VAL A 553 13.79 -21.52 -2.54
CA VAL A 553 15.02 -21.78 -3.30
C VAL A 553 15.43 -20.52 -4.05
N LYS A 554 14.48 -19.87 -4.71
CA LYS A 554 14.74 -18.62 -5.45
C LYS A 554 14.61 -17.34 -4.62
N LEU A 555 14.01 -17.43 -3.42
CA LEU A 555 13.58 -16.32 -2.57
C LEU A 555 12.65 -15.38 -3.33
N GLY A 556 11.37 -15.74 -3.43
CA GLY A 556 10.35 -14.91 -4.06
C GLY A 556 9.00 -15.60 -4.16
N TYR A 557 8.05 -14.96 -4.83
CA TYR A 557 6.77 -15.61 -5.14
C TYR A 557 6.88 -16.46 -6.41
N LYS A 558 6.09 -17.53 -6.49
CA LYS A 558 5.84 -18.22 -7.76
C LYS A 558 5.11 -17.28 -8.72
N THR A 559 5.52 -17.33 -9.98
CA THR A 559 5.13 -16.39 -11.04
C THR A 559 4.32 -17.03 -12.17
N ASP A 560 3.95 -18.30 -12.01
CA ASP A 560 3.14 -19.05 -12.97
C ASP A 560 1.77 -18.37 -13.18
N PRO A 561 1.16 -18.53 -14.38
CA PRO A 561 -0.18 -18.05 -14.63
C PRO A 561 -1.19 -18.51 -13.58
N ILE A 562 -1.97 -17.57 -13.06
CA ILE A 562 -3.05 -17.81 -12.11
C ILE A 562 -4.33 -17.13 -12.61
N THR A 563 -5.48 -17.79 -12.42
CA THR A 563 -6.78 -17.25 -12.83
C THR A 563 -7.00 -15.87 -12.23
N ASN A 564 -7.33 -14.89 -13.07
CA ASN A 564 -7.51 -13.48 -12.71
C ASN A 564 -6.29 -12.83 -12.02
N GLY A 565 -5.10 -13.41 -12.17
CA GLY A 565 -3.84 -12.81 -11.76
C GLY A 565 -3.50 -11.56 -12.57
N PHE A 566 -2.59 -10.77 -12.02
CA PHE A 566 -2.07 -9.59 -12.70
C PHE A 566 -0.82 -9.95 -13.48
N GLU A 567 -0.89 -9.93 -14.82
CA GLU A 567 0.28 -10.08 -15.67
C GLU A 567 1.11 -8.79 -15.64
N PHE A 568 2.28 -8.87 -15.03
CA PHE A 568 3.28 -7.83 -15.00
C PHE A 568 4.06 -7.84 -16.31
N ASP A 569 4.19 -6.69 -16.98
CA ASP A 569 4.95 -6.53 -18.22
C ASP A 569 6.04 -5.48 -18.03
N THR A 570 7.31 -5.90 -18.18
CA THR A 570 8.49 -5.06 -17.94
C THR A 570 8.79 -4.07 -19.07
N SER A 571 8.12 -4.20 -20.22
CA SER A 571 8.23 -3.25 -21.33
C SER A 571 7.43 -1.96 -21.10
N ILE A 572 6.49 -1.98 -20.16
CA ILE A 572 5.71 -0.81 -19.77
C ILE A 572 6.61 0.16 -19.00
N ARG A 573 6.49 1.45 -19.29
CA ARG A 573 7.18 2.53 -18.56
C ARG A 573 6.91 2.42 -17.06
N GLY A 574 7.95 2.52 -16.23
CA GLY A 574 7.84 2.37 -14.78
C GLY A 574 7.98 0.92 -14.30
N ASN A 575 7.90 -0.06 -15.22
CA ASN A 575 8.01 -1.48 -14.91
C ASN A 575 9.34 -2.12 -15.35
N SER A 576 10.31 -1.34 -15.83
CA SER A 576 11.59 -1.90 -16.29
C SER A 576 12.27 -2.70 -15.19
N ASN A 577 12.74 -3.89 -15.56
CA ASN A 577 13.49 -4.83 -14.72
C ASN A 577 15.01 -4.74 -14.90
N ARG A 578 15.50 -3.66 -15.53
CA ARG A 578 16.93 -3.41 -15.79
C ARG A 578 17.64 -2.81 -14.58
N GLY A 579 18.97 -2.76 -14.65
CA GLY A 579 19.81 -2.18 -13.60
C GLY A 579 20.03 -3.12 -12.43
N HIS A 580 20.95 -2.73 -11.55
CA HIS A 580 21.45 -3.59 -10.46
C HIS A 580 21.91 -4.96 -11.02
N GLU A 581 22.82 -4.92 -12.00
CA GLU A 581 23.21 -6.07 -12.82
C GLU A 581 24.62 -6.56 -12.47
N PHE A 582 24.79 -7.89 -12.50
CA PHE A 582 26.07 -8.58 -12.43
C PHE A 582 26.41 -9.14 -13.81
N ARG A 583 27.42 -8.60 -14.50
CA ARG A 583 27.68 -8.91 -15.92
C ARG A 583 29.13 -9.24 -16.25
N LYS A 584 29.33 -9.95 -17.35
CA LYS A 584 30.66 -10.37 -17.86
C LYS A 584 31.53 -9.18 -18.30
N ASP A 585 30.91 -8.12 -18.78
CA ASP A 585 31.59 -6.90 -19.23
C ASP A 585 31.90 -5.92 -18.10
N TYR A 586 31.61 -6.28 -16.84
CA TYR A 586 31.97 -5.48 -15.68
C TYR A 586 33.47 -5.16 -15.66
N ASN A 587 33.78 -3.89 -15.41
CA ASN A 587 35.15 -3.41 -15.27
C ASN A 587 35.21 -2.39 -14.15
N LYS A 588 35.93 -2.70 -13.07
CA LYS A 588 36.10 -1.82 -11.91
C LYS A 588 36.68 -0.43 -12.24
N ASN A 589 37.35 -0.28 -13.39
CA ASN A 589 37.95 0.98 -13.83
C ASN A 589 37.10 1.72 -14.88
N LYS A 590 35.95 1.17 -15.28
CA LYS A 590 35.06 1.75 -16.28
C LYS A 590 33.61 1.56 -15.85
N GLU A 591 32.97 2.66 -15.48
CA GLU A 591 31.55 2.64 -15.16
C GLU A 591 30.72 2.26 -16.40
N ILE A 592 29.84 1.27 -16.21
CA ILE A 592 28.83 0.88 -17.18
C ILE A 592 27.49 1.02 -16.48
N LYS A 593 26.62 1.90 -16.98
CA LYS A 593 25.29 2.14 -16.41
C LYS A 593 24.56 0.82 -16.15
N GLY A 594 24.12 0.64 -14.92
CA GLY A 594 23.36 -0.52 -14.47
C GLY A 594 24.19 -1.71 -13.99
N VAL A 595 25.51 -1.73 -14.25
CA VAL A 595 26.39 -2.84 -13.89
C VAL A 595 27.12 -2.52 -12.60
N ILE A 596 26.81 -3.28 -11.55
CA ILE A 596 27.35 -3.05 -10.20
C ILE A 596 28.40 -4.09 -9.79
N GLY A 597 28.60 -5.14 -10.60
CA GLY A 597 29.57 -6.18 -10.29
C GLY A 597 29.78 -7.18 -11.42
N PRO A 598 30.77 -8.08 -11.25
CA PRO A 598 31.05 -9.14 -12.21
C PRO A 598 29.92 -10.18 -12.22
N GLU A 599 29.73 -10.85 -13.36
CA GLU A 599 28.79 -11.98 -13.46
C GLU A 599 29.05 -13.01 -12.35
N LEU A 600 27.96 -13.42 -11.69
CA LEU A 600 28.00 -14.42 -10.63
C LEU A 600 27.74 -15.81 -11.21
N SER A 601 28.60 -16.78 -10.86
CA SER A 601 28.36 -18.18 -11.21
C SER A 601 27.08 -18.70 -10.55
N ALA A 602 26.50 -19.78 -11.08
CA ALA A 602 25.30 -20.38 -10.47
C ALA A 602 25.52 -20.79 -9.01
N ASP A 603 26.73 -21.23 -8.66
CA ASP A 603 27.06 -21.63 -7.29
C ASP A 603 27.32 -20.41 -6.38
N ASP A 604 27.87 -19.32 -6.89
CA ASP A 604 28.00 -18.07 -6.14
C ASP A 604 26.63 -17.46 -5.83
N ARG A 605 25.69 -17.50 -6.78
CA ARG A 605 24.31 -17.03 -6.55
C ARG A 605 23.61 -17.86 -5.47
N LYS A 606 23.71 -19.19 -5.53
CA LYS A 606 23.17 -20.07 -4.48
C LYS A 606 23.80 -19.78 -3.12
N ALA A 607 25.11 -19.54 -3.08
CA ALA A 607 25.83 -19.15 -1.86
C ALA A 607 25.29 -17.85 -1.26
N LEU A 608 25.17 -16.81 -2.09
CA LEU A 608 24.58 -15.54 -1.68
C LEU A 608 23.13 -15.70 -1.20
N ILE A 609 22.31 -16.48 -1.90
CA ILE A 609 20.92 -16.76 -1.49
C ILE A 609 20.86 -17.38 -0.10
N GLU A 610 21.65 -18.43 0.18
CA GLU A 610 21.71 -19.04 1.51
C GLU A 610 22.16 -18.05 2.58
N TYR A 611 23.11 -17.17 2.26
CA TYR A 611 23.52 -16.12 3.18
C TYR A 611 22.42 -15.08 3.44
N LEU A 612 21.69 -14.64 2.42
CA LEU A 612 20.59 -13.67 2.56
C LEU A 612 19.43 -14.20 3.42
N LYS A 613 19.26 -15.54 3.53
CA LYS A 613 18.32 -16.15 4.49
C LYS A 613 18.75 -15.92 5.95
N THR A 614 20.03 -15.68 6.20
CA THR A 614 20.56 -15.46 7.56
C THR A 614 20.41 -14.01 8.05
N LEU A 615 20.08 -13.07 7.15
CA LEU A 615 20.10 -11.62 7.39
C LEU A 615 18.82 -11.05 8.00
#